data_AF-A0A4Q3VF47-F1
#
_entry.id   AF-A0A4Q3VF47-F1
#
_cell.length_a   1.000
_cell.length_b   1.000
_cell.length_c   1.000
_cell.angle_alpha   90.00
_cell.angle_beta   90.00
_cell.angle_gamma   90.00
#
_symmetry.space_group_name_H-M   'P 1'
#
loop_
_entity.id
_entity.type
_entity.pdbx_description
1 polymer ?
#
loop_
_entity_poly.entity_id
_entity_poly.type
_entity_poly.pdbx_seq_one_letter_code
_entity_poly.pdbx_strand_id
1 'polypeptide(L)'
;MPDTSPTFKSVDQQIEIYRPDGNRAFVPLHAIESHLSPALLCLPGRSAVITPIQRGFAEHLLEHAAQGSLLPRARANLYSERHYLSAKKTLKLFTRGTIILFYESGKDHGAAAVVAVARVQRAYLRPEGAIDRTDLDPSVLSAETLSTIGQSESKTITAFDNLITLPKPVPLATLQRLGCGKATQLISTTPITSDQLQAILQEGLQL
;
A
#
# COMPACT_ATOMS: atom_id res chain seq x y z
N MET A 1 -15.09 -4.13 -20.69
CA MET A 1 -14.40 -2.97 -20.08
C MET A 1 -14.46 -1.83 -21.07
N PRO A 2 -14.44 -0.55 -20.64
CA PRO A 2 -14.48 0.58 -21.57
C PRO A 2 -13.26 0.56 -22.51
N ASP A 3 -13.44 1.07 -23.74
CA ASP A 3 -12.40 1.06 -24.79
C ASP A 3 -11.22 1.98 -24.49
N THR A 4 -11.39 2.94 -23.58
CA THR A 4 -10.35 3.84 -23.08
C THR A 4 -10.38 3.88 -21.55
N SER A 5 -9.21 3.91 -20.91
CA SER A 5 -9.14 4.05 -19.45
C SER A 5 -9.63 5.44 -19.02
N PRO A 6 -10.66 5.53 -18.17
CA PRO A 6 -11.15 6.82 -17.69
C PRO A 6 -10.13 7.48 -16.76
N THR A 7 -10.06 8.82 -16.81
CA THR A 7 -9.29 9.60 -15.82
C THR A 7 -9.90 9.45 -14.43
N PHE A 8 -9.06 9.23 -13.43
CA PHE A 8 -9.48 9.12 -12.03
C PHE A 8 -10.01 10.45 -11.50
N LYS A 9 -11.23 10.44 -10.96
CA LYS A 9 -11.83 11.56 -10.23
C LYS A 9 -12.04 11.23 -8.76
N SER A 10 -12.54 10.03 -8.46
CA SER A 10 -12.74 9.55 -7.09
C SER A 10 -12.88 8.02 -7.06
N VAL A 11 -12.78 7.43 -5.86
CA VAL A 11 -13.05 6.01 -5.64
C VAL A 11 -14.51 5.59 -5.82
N ASP A 12 -15.42 6.56 -5.71
CA ASP A 12 -16.85 6.34 -5.88
C ASP A 12 -17.31 6.67 -7.30
N GLN A 13 -16.35 6.99 -8.19
CA GLN A 13 -16.62 7.19 -9.60
C GLN A 13 -17.20 5.91 -10.20
N GLN A 14 -18.24 6.08 -11.00
CA GLN A 14 -18.93 4.99 -11.66
C GLN A 14 -18.15 4.56 -12.89
N ILE A 15 -17.81 3.28 -12.97
CA ILE A 15 -17.17 2.66 -14.13
C ILE A 15 -18.25 1.87 -14.86
N GLU A 16 -18.35 2.11 -16.17
CA GLU A 16 -19.24 1.35 -17.04
C GLU A 16 -18.69 -0.06 -17.27
N ILE A 17 -19.52 -1.06 -16.99
CA ILE A 17 -19.22 -2.46 -17.27
C ILE A 17 -20.33 -3.06 -18.14
N TYR A 18 -19.93 -3.93 -19.06
CA TYR A 18 -20.86 -4.71 -19.87
C TYR A 18 -21.17 -6.02 -19.16
N ARG A 19 -22.46 -6.27 -18.93
CA ARG A 19 -22.93 -7.54 -18.38
C ARG A 19 -23.11 -8.58 -19.50
N PRO A 20 -23.09 -9.88 -19.17
CA PRO A 20 -23.29 -10.95 -20.16
C PRO A 20 -24.63 -10.89 -20.90
N ASP A 21 -25.62 -10.21 -20.34
CA ASP A 21 -26.96 -9.99 -20.93
C ASP A 21 -26.98 -8.84 -21.97
N GLY A 22 -25.82 -8.23 -22.27
CA GLY A 22 -25.71 -7.07 -23.17
C GLY A 22 -26.07 -5.74 -22.51
N ASN A 23 -26.51 -5.74 -21.26
CA ASN A 23 -26.83 -4.52 -20.54
C ASN A 23 -25.59 -3.83 -19.98
N ARG A 24 -25.69 -2.51 -19.85
CA ARG A 24 -24.67 -1.67 -19.20
C ARG A 24 -24.98 -1.55 -17.72
N ALA A 25 -23.95 -1.66 -16.89
CA ALA A 25 -24.05 -1.38 -15.48
C ALA A 25 -22.99 -0.37 -15.06
N PHE A 26 -23.35 0.47 -14.11
CA PHE A 26 -22.45 1.41 -13.47
C PHE A 26 -22.10 0.87 -12.10
N VAL A 27 -20.82 0.61 -11.89
CA VAL A 27 -20.32 0.08 -10.62
C VAL A 27 -19.26 1.04 -10.09
N PRO A 28 -19.30 1.42 -8.80
CA PRO A 28 -18.25 2.23 -8.20
C PRO A 28 -16.88 1.57 -8.36
N LEU A 29 -15.85 2.35 -8.67
CA LEU A 29 -14.47 1.86 -8.80
C LEU A 29 -14.04 1.03 -7.60
N HIS A 30 -14.30 1.51 -6.37
CA HIS A 30 -13.93 0.79 -5.16
C HIS A 30 -14.54 -0.61 -5.09
N ALA A 31 -15.79 -0.75 -5.56
CA ALA A 31 -16.52 -2.00 -5.51
C ALA A 31 -15.94 -2.98 -6.53
N ILE A 32 -15.59 -2.52 -7.73
CA ILE A 32 -14.92 -3.36 -8.73
C ILE A 32 -13.63 -3.94 -8.16
N GLU A 33 -12.78 -3.09 -7.58
CA GLU A 33 -11.52 -3.53 -6.97
C GLU A 33 -11.74 -4.52 -5.82
N SER A 34 -12.76 -4.33 -4.99
CA SER A 34 -13.09 -5.26 -3.91
C SER A 34 -13.63 -6.60 -4.41
N HIS A 35 -14.44 -6.62 -5.47
CA HIS A 35 -14.97 -7.86 -6.05
C HIS A 35 -13.92 -8.64 -6.84
N LEU A 36 -12.92 -7.96 -7.41
CA LEU A 36 -11.83 -8.57 -8.18
C LEU A 36 -10.56 -8.78 -7.33
N SER A 37 -10.66 -8.70 -6.01
CA SER A 37 -9.50 -8.75 -5.13
C SER A 37 -8.71 -10.07 -5.27
N PRO A 38 -7.36 -10.03 -5.36
CA PRO A 38 -6.51 -8.84 -5.37
C PRO A 38 -6.43 -8.20 -6.77
N ALA A 39 -7.00 -6.99 -6.93
CA ALA A 39 -6.88 -6.21 -8.17
C ALA A 39 -6.87 -4.70 -7.89
N LEU A 40 -6.02 -3.96 -8.60
CA LEU A 40 -5.90 -2.51 -8.48
C LEU A 40 -6.01 -1.86 -9.86
N LEU A 41 -6.93 -0.93 -10.00
CA LEU A 41 -7.12 -0.13 -11.21
C LEU A 41 -6.34 1.18 -11.07
N CYS A 42 -5.11 1.20 -11.59
CA CYS A 42 -4.19 2.35 -11.51
C CYS A 42 -4.49 3.41 -12.58
N LEU A 43 -5.72 3.94 -12.54
CA LEU A 43 -6.24 4.90 -13.52
C LEU A 43 -5.41 6.20 -13.53
N PRO A 44 -5.28 6.86 -14.71
CA PRO A 44 -4.55 8.12 -14.83
C PRO A 44 -5.06 9.18 -13.86
N GLY A 45 -4.15 9.83 -13.12
CA GLY A 45 -4.46 10.86 -12.13
C GLY A 45 -4.79 10.35 -10.74
N ARG A 46 -4.78 9.03 -10.50
CA ARG A 46 -4.97 8.47 -9.17
C ARG A 46 -3.76 8.74 -8.29
N SER A 47 -4.01 9.25 -7.08
CA SER A 47 -2.96 9.52 -6.09
C SER A 47 -2.24 8.24 -5.67
N ALA A 48 -0.93 8.32 -5.57
CA ALA A 48 -0.08 7.25 -5.07
C ALA A 48 1.00 7.80 -4.14
N VAL A 49 1.42 6.96 -3.19
CA VAL A 49 2.44 7.28 -2.20
C VAL A 49 3.42 6.11 -2.08
N ILE A 50 4.70 6.42 -1.93
CA ILE A 50 5.71 5.44 -1.50
C ILE A 50 5.87 5.58 0.01
N THR A 51 5.76 4.47 0.75
CA THR A 51 5.91 4.47 2.20
C THR A 51 7.02 3.50 2.65
N PRO A 52 7.89 3.91 3.58
CA PRO A 52 8.94 3.03 4.08
C PRO A 52 8.38 1.92 4.95
N ILE A 53 8.99 0.75 4.83
CA ILE A 53 8.81 -0.37 5.75
C ILE A 53 10.17 -1.00 6.06
N GLN A 54 10.38 -1.41 7.31
CA GLN A 54 11.57 -2.18 7.68
C GLN A 54 11.34 -3.64 7.32
N ARG A 55 12.41 -4.35 6.94
CA ARG A 55 12.36 -5.75 6.53
C ARG A 55 11.56 -6.63 7.51
N GLY A 56 11.88 -6.56 8.80
CA GLY A 56 11.18 -7.35 9.83
C GLY A 56 9.66 -7.18 9.83
N PHE A 57 9.15 -5.98 9.52
CA PHE A 57 7.70 -5.77 9.37
C PHE A 57 7.18 -6.18 8.01
N ALA A 58 7.95 -5.95 6.96
CA ALA A 58 7.57 -6.22 5.59
C ALA A 58 7.33 -7.72 5.36
N GLU A 59 8.19 -8.58 5.92
CA GLU A 59 8.05 -10.04 5.84
C GLU A 59 6.71 -10.53 6.39
N HIS A 60 6.25 -9.94 7.50
CA HIS A 60 5.00 -10.30 8.15
C HIS A 60 3.78 -9.57 7.58
N LEU A 61 3.93 -8.34 7.09
CA LEU A 61 2.81 -7.49 6.68
C LEU A 61 2.47 -7.68 5.21
N LEU A 62 3.46 -8.03 4.39
CA LEU A 62 3.37 -8.04 2.94
C LEU A 62 3.58 -9.44 2.36
N GLU A 63 4.04 -10.40 3.15
CA GLU A 63 4.31 -11.79 2.73
C GLU A 63 5.26 -11.91 1.51
N HIS A 64 6.10 -10.91 1.26
CA HIS A 64 6.94 -10.86 0.05
C HIS A 64 8.30 -11.59 0.21
N ALA A 65 8.55 -12.25 1.34
CA ALA A 65 9.83 -12.88 1.61
C ALA A 65 9.99 -14.18 0.79
N ALA A 66 11.04 -14.25 -0.04
CA ALA A 66 11.33 -15.43 -0.88
C ALA A 66 11.73 -16.67 -0.07
N GLN A 67 12.19 -16.49 1.18
CA GLN A 67 12.59 -17.57 2.06
C GLN A 67 11.63 -17.59 3.24
N GLY A 68 10.70 -18.55 3.22
CA GLY A 68 9.68 -18.71 4.26
C GLY A 68 10.34 -18.86 5.62
N SER A 69 10.19 -17.83 6.46
CA SER A 69 10.56 -17.93 7.86
C SER A 69 9.82 -19.13 8.47
N LEU A 70 10.54 -20.02 9.16
CA LEU A 70 9.97 -21.13 9.94
C LEU A 70 9.16 -20.65 11.16
N LEU A 71 9.09 -19.33 11.37
CA LEU A 71 8.32 -18.72 12.44
C LEU A 71 6.82 -18.75 12.15
N PRO A 72 5.96 -18.76 13.20
CA PRO A 72 4.52 -18.71 13.03
C PRO A 72 4.12 -17.51 12.15
N ARG A 73 3.34 -17.76 11.09
CA ARG A 73 2.81 -16.70 10.23
C ARG A 73 2.06 -15.69 11.10
N ALA A 74 2.34 -14.39 10.90
CA ALA A 74 1.69 -13.33 11.66
C ALA A 74 0.17 -13.36 11.46
N ARG A 75 -0.59 -13.11 12.54
CA ARG A 75 -2.06 -13.11 12.53
C ARG A 75 -2.66 -12.14 11.51
N ALA A 76 -1.94 -11.05 11.17
CA ALA A 76 -2.31 -10.09 10.14
C ALA A 76 -2.67 -10.73 8.78
N ASN A 77 -2.10 -11.89 8.44
CA ASN A 77 -2.37 -12.61 7.19
C ASN A 77 -3.77 -13.25 7.16
N LEU A 78 -4.41 -13.41 8.32
CA LEU A 78 -5.78 -13.93 8.43
C LEU A 78 -6.84 -12.84 8.17
N TYR A 79 -6.44 -11.58 8.10
CA TYR A 79 -7.34 -10.45 7.89
C TYR A 79 -7.30 -9.99 6.44
N SER A 80 -8.49 -9.76 5.87
CA SER A 80 -8.66 -9.14 4.54
C SER A 80 -8.20 -7.68 4.52
N GLU A 81 -8.15 -7.03 5.69
CA GLU A 81 -7.66 -5.67 5.89
C GLU A 81 -6.45 -5.72 6.85
N ARG A 82 -5.35 -5.11 6.44
CA ARG A 82 -4.11 -5.02 7.22
C ARG A 82 -3.84 -3.60 7.65
N HIS A 83 -3.17 -3.40 8.79
CA HIS A 83 -2.88 -2.08 9.33
C HIS A 83 -1.39 -1.73 9.22
N TYR A 84 -1.10 -0.62 8.54
CA TYR A 84 0.20 0.01 8.48
C TYR A 84 0.24 1.23 9.40
N LEU A 85 1.30 1.36 10.20
CA LEU A 85 1.47 2.47 11.13
C LEU A 85 2.56 3.42 10.67
N SER A 86 2.29 4.71 10.78
CA SER A 86 3.24 5.77 10.44
C SER A 86 3.07 7.00 11.32
N ALA A 87 3.96 7.98 11.16
CA ALA A 87 3.94 9.21 11.95
C ALA A 87 2.69 10.05 11.64
N LYS A 88 2.09 10.69 12.65
CA LYS A 88 0.89 11.57 12.56
C LYS A 88 0.80 12.45 11.31
N LYS A 89 1.94 13.01 10.86
CA LYS A 89 2.02 13.91 9.70
C LYS A 89 1.62 13.28 8.35
N THR A 90 1.62 11.94 8.26
CA THR A 90 1.32 11.21 7.02
C THR A 90 -0.17 11.02 6.79
N LEU A 91 -1.04 11.27 7.79
CA LEU A 91 -2.50 11.05 7.68
C LEU A 91 -3.11 11.63 6.39
N LYS A 92 -2.72 12.85 6.03
CA LYS A 92 -3.22 13.55 4.83
C LYS A 92 -2.87 12.86 3.51
N LEU A 93 -1.88 11.97 3.51
CA LEU A 93 -1.41 11.23 2.34
C LEU A 93 -2.18 9.91 2.17
N PHE A 94 -2.85 9.42 3.21
CA PHE A 94 -3.57 8.16 3.20
C PHE A 94 -5.09 8.37 3.15
N THR A 95 -5.56 9.02 2.08
CA THR A 95 -6.99 9.13 1.81
C THR A 95 -7.52 7.85 1.15
N ARG A 96 -8.79 7.52 1.38
CA ARG A 96 -9.45 6.33 0.82
C ARG A 96 -9.22 6.24 -0.70
N GLY A 97 -8.72 5.11 -1.16
CA GLY A 97 -8.40 4.86 -2.56
C GLY A 97 -6.99 5.15 -2.99
N THR A 98 -6.20 5.84 -2.18
CA THR A 98 -4.80 6.11 -2.49
C THR A 98 -4.06 4.79 -2.67
N ILE A 99 -3.23 4.72 -3.71
CA ILE A 99 -2.35 3.58 -3.94
C ILE A 99 -1.12 3.71 -3.05
N ILE A 100 -0.82 2.67 -2.28
CA ILE A 100 0.36 2.61 -1.42
C ILE A 100 1.38 1.70 -2.09
N LEU A 101 2.60 2.19 -2.28
CA LEU A 101 3.75 1.38 -2.64
C LEU A 101 4.64 1.23 -1.41
N PHE A 102 4.93 -0.01 -1.02
CA PHE A 102 5.79 -0.29 0.11
C PHE A 102 7.24 -0.38 -0.33
N TYR A 103 8.07 0.55 0.15
CA TYR A 103 9.51 0.55 -0.04
C TYR A 103 10.18 -0.12 1.16
N GLU A 104 10.75 -1.32 0.94
CA GLU A 104 11.55 -2.00 1.94
C GLU A 104 12.92 -1.31 2.08
N SER A 105 13.20 -0.82 3.29
CA SER A 105 14.47 -0.20 3.64
C SER A 105 15.64 -1.17 3.47
N GLY A 106 16.76 -0.71 2.90
CA GLY A 106 18.00 -1.50 2.79
C GLY A 106 18.75 -1.74 4.11
N LYS A 107 18.29 -1.16 5.21
CA LYS A 107 18.81 -1.47 6.56
C LYS A 107 18.49 -2.93 6.91
N ASP A 108 19.34 -3.54 7.75
CA ASP A 108 19.18 -4.91 8.24
C ASP A 108 18.96 -5.94 7.10
N HIS A 109 19.74 -5.78 6.02
CA HIS A 109 19.69 -6.62 4.82
C HIS A 109 18.35 -6.59 4.07
N GLY A 110 17.56 -5.52 4.17
CA GLY A 110 16.37 -5.36 3.32
C GLY A 110 16.69 -5.06 1.86
N ALA A 111 15.68 -5.16 1.01
CA ALA A 111 15.79 -5.15 -0.45
C ALA A 111 16.16 -3.79 -1.05
N ALA A 112 16.03 -2.68 -0.30
CA ALA A 112 16.20 -1.32 -0.81
C ALA A 112 15.36 -1.07 -2.09
N ALA A 113 14.12 -1.54 -2.09
CA ALA A 113 13.27 -1.63 -3.26
C ALA A 113 11.79 -1.47 -2.90
N VAL A 114 10.97 -1.03 -3.87
CA VAL A 114 9.52 -1.23 -3.77
C VAL A 114 9.22 -2.70 -3.99
N VAL A 115 8.51 -3.30 -3.04
CA VAL A 115 8.28 -4.76 -2.97
C VAL A 115 6.81 -5.14 -3.12
N ALA A 116 5.89 -4.21 -2.84
CA ALA A 116 4.46 -4.47 -2.94
C ALA A 116 3.66 -3.19 -3.17
N VAL A 117 2.43 -3.36 -3.66
CA VAL A 117 1.44 -2.29 -3.86
C VAL A 117 0.12 -2.69 -3.18
N ALA A 118 -0.61 -1.72 -2.64
CA ALA A 118 -1.89 -1.92 -1.97
C ALA A 118 -2.81 -0.69 -2.12
N ARG A 119 -4.03 -0.79 -1.58
CA ARG A 119 -5.01 0.31 -1.58
C ARG A 119 -5.40 0.72 -0.16
N VAL A 120 -5.42 2.02 0.10
CA VAL A 120 -5.96 2.58 1.35
C VAL A 120 -7.48 2.40 1.41
N GLN A 121 -7.97 1.78 2.47
CA GLN A 121 -9.41 1.74 2.82
C GLN A 121 -9.80 2.92 3.69
N ARG A 122 -9.00 3.19 4.72
CA ARG A 122 -9.20 4.30 5.67
C ARG A 122 -7.90 4.58 6.43
N ALA A 123 -7.75 5.81 6.90
CA ALA A 123 -6.67 6.18 7.81
C ALA A 123 -7.19 7.08 8.93
N TYR A 124 -6.66 6.90 10.14
CA TYR A 124 -7.08 7.62 11.33
C TYR A 124 -5.93 7.76 12.32
N LEU A 125 -6.02 8.74 13.22
CA LEU A 125 -5.08 8.90 14.31
C LEU A 125 -5.51 8.06 15.51
N ARG A 126 -4.54 7.42 16.14
CA ARG A 126 -4.70 6.81 17.46
C ARG A 126 -3.63 7.34 18.42
N PRO A 127 -4.02 7.77 19.64
CA PRO A 127 -3.08 7.99 20.72
C PRO A 127 -2.38 6.67 21.09
N GLU A 128 -1.08 6.73 21.39
CA GLU A 128 -0.25 5.56 21.68
C GLU A 128 -0.76 4.75 22.88
N GLY A 129 -1.28 5.43 23.92
CA GLY A 129 -1.89 4.79 25.10
C GLY A 129 -3.31 4.26 24.91
N ALA A 130 -3.91 4.42 23.73
CA ALA A 130 -5.26 3.94 23.41
C ALA A 130 -5.25 2.83 22.33
N ILE A 131 -4.07 2.33 21.95
CA ILE A 131 -3.93 1.19 21.04
C ILE A 131 -3.97 -0.08 21.88
N ASP A 132 -5.11 -0.77 21.87
CA ASP A 132 -5.26 -2.04 22.57
C ASP A 132 -4.64 -3.20 21.76
N ARG A 133 -4.32 -4.33 22.41
CA ARG A 133 -3.72 -5.50 21.76
C ARG A 133 -4.60 -6.08 20.65
N THR A 134 -5.91 -5.98 20.78
CA THR A 134 -6.89 -6.42 19.77
C THR A 134 -6.95 -5.51 18.55
N ASP A 135 -6.70 -4.21 18.72
CA ASP A 135 -6.56 -3.25 17.61
C ASP A 135 -5.29 -3.51 16.77
N LEU A 136 -4.34 -4.26 17.34
CA LEU A 136 -3.09 -4.65 16.69
C LEU A 136 -3.15 -6.02 16.01
N ASP A 137 -4.21 -6.82 16.19
CA ASP A 137 -4.30 -8.14 15.55
C ASP A 137 -4.26 -8.07 13.99
N PRO A 138 -4.87 -7.06 13.32
CA PRO A 138 -4.70 -6.81 11.88
C PRO A 138 -3.38 -6.10 11.52
N SER A 139 -2.64 -5.64 12.53
CA SER A 139 -1.29 -5.08 12.40
C SER A 139 -0.27 -6.19 12.63
N VAL A 140 0.95 -5.98 12.13
CA VAL A 140 2.09 -6.86 12.45
C VAL A 140 2.76 -6.44 13.76
N LEU A 141 2.38 -5.29 14.30
CA LEU A 141 3.11 -4.65 15.39
C LEU A 141 2.65 -5.15 16.75
N SER A 142 3.61 -5.44 17.61
CA SER A 142 3.40 -5.55 19.06
C SER A 142 3.44 -4.17 19.72
N ALA A 143 2.87 -4.06 20.93
CA ALA A 143 2.91 -2.82 21.72
C ALA A 143 4.34 -2.29 21.97
N GLU A 144 5.32 -3.19 22.09
CA GLU A 144 6.73 -2.86 22.27
C GLU A 144 7.32 -2.18 21.01
N THR A 145 6.81 -2.56 19.84
CA THR A 145 7.34 -2.11 18.56
C THR A 145 6.75 -0.76 18.11
N LEU A 146 5.60 -0.36 18.66
CA LEU A 146 5.00 0.97 18.47
C LEU A 146 5.96 2.11 18.85
N SER A 147 6.75 1.89 19.91
CA SER A 147 7.74 2.85 20.41
C SER A 147 8.86 3.16 19.41
N THR A 148 9.11 2.24 18.46
CA THR A 148 10.14 2.39 17.42
C THR A 148 9.64 3.25 16.24
N ILE A 149 8.33 3.46 16.11
CA ILE A 149 7.70 4.19 15.01
C ILE A 149 7.50 5.66 15.40
N GLY A 150 8.63 6.38 15.45
CA GLY A 150 8.68 7.83 15.73
C GLY A 150 8.28 8.22 17.16
N GLN A 151 8.69 9.41 17.60
CA GLN A 151 8.50 9.86 19.00
C GLN A 151 7.13 10.50 19.29
N SER A 152 6.18 10.43 18.36
CA SER A 152 4.89 11.13 18.48
C SER A 152 3.89 10.33 19.33
N GLU A 153 3.25 11.01 20.30
CA GLU A 153 2.18 10.48 21.18
C GLU A 153 0.94 9.96 20.43
N SER A 154 0.82 10.30 19.15
CA SER A 154 -0.21 9.74 18.26
C SER A 154 0.42 9.20 16.98
N LYS A 155 -0.08 8.05 16.53
CA LYS A 155 0.30 7.41 15.26
C LYS A 155 -0.85 7.46 14.27
N THR A 156 -0.51 7.48 12.99
CA THR A 156 -1.46 7.26 11.90
C THR A 156 -1.56 5.76 11.66
N ILE A 157 -2.75 5.20 11.84
CA ILE A 157 -3.09 3.85 11.42
C ILE A 157 -3.74 3.93 10.04
N THR A 158 -3.16 3.22 9.07
CA THR A 158 -3.67 3.10 7.71
C THR A 158 -4.13 1.67 7.49
N ALA A 159 -5.44 1.49 7.37
CA ALA A 159 -6.03 0.24 6.95
C ALA A 159 -5.98 0.12 5.43
N PHE A 160 -5.44 -1.00 4.94
CA PHE A 160 -5.28 -1.25 3.51
C PHE A 160 -5.71 -2.66 3.13
N ASP A 161 -6.10 -2.82 1.87
CA ASP A 161 -6.46 -4.08 1.23
C ASP A 161 -5.82 -4.20 -0.16
N ASN A 162 -6.19 -5.25 -0.90
CA ASN A 162 -5.77 -5.49 -2.29
C ASN A 162 -4.23 -5.44 -2.45
N LEU A 163 -3.54 -6.11 -1.53
CA LEU A 163 -2.10 -6.24 -1.57
C LEU A 163 -1.67 -7.11 -2.76
N ILE A 164 -0.78 -6.58 -3.58
CA ILE A 164 -0.12 -7.27 -4.70
C ILE A 164 1.39 -7.16 -4.46
N THR A 165 2.05 -8.29 -4.27
CA THR A 165 3.52 -8.35 -4.22
C THR A 165 4.09 -8.19 -5.61
N LEU A 166 5.15 -7.39 -5.75
CA LEU A 166 5.80 -7.22 -7.04
C LEU A 166 6.69 -8.44 -7.32
N PRO A 167 6.48 -9.16 -8.43
CA PRO A 167 7.33 -10.30 -8.78
C PRO A 167 8.78 -9.87 -8.99
N LYS A 168 9.00 -8.63 -9.46
CA LYS A 168 10.31 -8.00 -9.54
C LYS A 168 10.33 -6.75 -8.65
N PRO A 169 10.93 -6.80 -7.45
CA PRO A 169 11.11 -5.60 -6.64
C PRO A 169 11.82 -4.49 -7.42
N VAL A 170 11.33 -3.26 -7.30
CA VAL A 170 11.86 -2.11 -8.05
C VAL A 170 12.90 -1.38 -7.20
N PRO A 171 14.21 -1.51 -7.50
CA PRO A 171 15.28 -1.05 -6.64
C PRO A 171 15.38 0.48 -6.60
N LEU A 172 15.98 1.01 -5.53
CA LEU A 172 16.24 2.44 -5.33
C LEU A 172 16.85 3.12 -6.56
N ALA A 173 17.82 2.48 -7.24
CA ALA A 173 18.45 3.03 -8.43
C ALA A 173 17.44 3.27 -9.57
N THR A 174 16.47 2.36 -9.74
CA THR A 174 15.37 2.53 -10.70
C THR A 174 14.43 3.63 -10.24
N LEU A 175 14.04 3.67 -8.96
CA LEU A 175 13.18 4.73 -8.42
C LEU A 175 13.78 6.12 -8.64
N GLN A 176 15.10 6.27 -8.44
CA GLN A 176 15.82 7.51 -8.69
C GLN A 176 15.79 7.90 -10.17
N ARG A 177 16.00 6.94 -11.09
CA ARG A 177 15.90 7.15 -12.54
C ARG A 177 14.49 7.59 -12.95
N LEU A 178 13.46 7.05 -12.30
CA LEU A 178 12.05 7.43 -12.51
C LEU A 178 11.65 8.74 -11.79
N GLY A 179 12.59 9.42 -11.13
CA GLY A 179 12.33 10.67 -10.43
C GLY A 179 11.49 10.52 -9.15
N CYS A 180 11.34 9.31 -8.61
CA CYS A 180 10.53 9.00 -7.42
C CYS A 180 11.23 9.37 -6.09
N GLY A 181 12.29 10.17 -6.17
CA GLY A 181 13.03 10.70 -5.04
C GLY A 181 14.36 10.00 -4.73
N LYS A 182 15.09 10.55 -3.76
CA LYS A 182 16.35 10.02 -3.23
C LYS A 182 16.09 9.12 -2.02
N ALA A 183 17.07 8.31 -1.63
CA ALA A 183 17.00 7.46 -0.43
C ALA A 183 16.55 8.23 0.83
N THR A 184 17.00 9.47 0.98
CA THR A 184 16.67 10.35 2.11
C THR A 184 15.21 10.83 2.12
N GLN A 185 14.50 10.79 0.98
CA GLN A 185 13.08 11.10 0.91
C GLN A 185 12.25 9.86 1.21
N LEU A 186 12.72 8.69 0.77
CA LEU A 186 12.07 7.39 0.98
C LEU A 186 12.17 6.87 2.42
N ILE A 187 12.86 7.57 3.32
CA ILE A 187 12.76 7.32 4.78
C ILE A 187 11.44 7.79 5.38
N SER A 188 10.60 8.47 4.58
CA SER A 188 9.26 8.93 4.98
C SER A 188 8.27 8.76 3.84
N THR A 189 6.98 8.68 4.17
CA THR A 189 5.93 8.58 3.15
C THR A 189 5.97 9.78 2.21
N THR A 190 6.12 9.52 0.92
CA THR A 190 6.32 10.52 -0.12
C THR A 190 5.29 10.34 -1.23
N PRO A 191 4.56 11.39 -1.65
CA PRO A 191 3.64 11.30 -2.79
C PRO A 191 4.41 11.16 -4.11
N ILE A 192 3.82 10.43 -5.06
CA ILE A 192 4.34 10.29 -6.42
C ILE A 192 3.24 10.61 -7.43
N THR A 193 3.64 10.92 -8.67
CA THR A 193 2.68 11.18 -9.76
C THR A 193 2.08 9.88 -10.32
N SER A 194 0.99 10.00 -11.06
CA SER A 194 0.38 8.88 -11.79
C SER A 194 1.35 8.25 -12.79
N ASP A 195 2.17 9.06 -13.46
CA ASP A 195 3.16 8.59 -14.44
C ASP A 195 4.27 7.79 -13.75
N GLN A 196 4.71 8.27 -12.57
CA GLN A 196 5.67 7.56 -11.73
C GLN A 196 5.11 6.23 -11.23
N LEU A 197 3.84 6.20 -10.79
CA LEU A 197 3.16 4.97 -10.42
C LEU A 197 3.17 3.97 -11.59
N GLN A 198 2.75 4.40 -12.79
CA GLN A 198 2.71 3.53 -13.96
C GLN A 198 4.09 2.98 -14.32
N ALA A 199 5.13 3.84 -14.31
CA ALA A 199 6.49 3.42 -14.61
C ALA A 199 7.04 2.41 -13.59
N ILE A 200 6.72 2.56 -12.30
CA ILE A 200 7.08 1.57 -11.27
C ILE A 200 6.36 0.24 -11.51
N LEU A 201 5.07 0.29 -11.83
CA LEU A 201 4.28 -0.93 -12.07
C LEU A 201 4.73 -1.67 -13.32
N GLN A 202 5.11 -0.98 -14.40
CA GLN A 202 5.69 -1.59 -15.60
C GLN A 202 7.00 -2.34 -15.27
N GLU A 203 7.89 -1.71 -14.50
CA GLU A 203 9.14 -2.35 -14.07
C GLU A 203 8.92 -3.54 -13.12
N GLY A 204 7.92 -3.43 -12.25
CA GLY A 204 7.68 -4.39 -11.17
C GLY A 204 6.77 -5.57 -11.51
N LEU A 205 5.77 -5.36 -12.38
CA LEU A 205 4.80 -6.39 -12.80
C LEU A 205 5.16 -7.04 -14.14
N GLN A 206 6.14 -6.50 -14.89
CA GLN A 206 6.52 -6.98 -16.22
C GLN A 206 5.35 -6.95 -17.23
N LEU A 207 4.51 -5.91 -17.15
CA LEU A 207 3.39 -5.66 -18.06
C LEU A 207 3.82 -4.96 -19.35
#